data_AF-A0A8U0TLY1-F1
#
_entry.id   AF-A0A8U0TLY1-F1
#
_cell.length_a   1.000
_cell.length_b   1.000
_cell.length_c   1.000
_cell.angle_alpha   90.00
_cell.angle_beta   90.00
_cell.angle_gamma   90.00
#
_symmetry.space_group_name_H-M   'P 1'
#
loop_
_entity.id
_entity.type
_entity.pdbx_description
1 polymer ?
#
loop_
_entity_poly.entity_id
_entity_poly.type
_entity_poly.pdbx_seq_one_letter_code
_entity_poly.pdbx_strand_id
1 'polypeptide(L)'
;MVRGRRQSQRRKKLIILRGLPGVGKTKRAKKLCDKYARLGLEAEIFSTDRYHESTNYTKGNFQRNHQRNREDVFKALNRGVDLIIVDNTNISLWEMWPYIHMGMRQGDYYITMMELPKNYISINKLYSRCQGNIPKKKFRSFEARWEDAYNIWHVLNDSYSINRWEQREEEWNVQ
;
A
#
# COMPACT_ATOMS: atom_id res chain seq x y z
N MET A 1 18.39 -42.28 8.13
CA MET A 1 18.69 -40.84 8.02
C MET A 1 17.94 -40.27 6.82
N VAL A 2 16.78 -39.65 7.01
CA VAL A 2 16.06 -38.98 5.92
C VAL A 2 16.60 -37.55 5.82
N ARG A 3 17.32 -37.26 4.74
CA ARG A 3 17.79 -35.90 4.42
C ARG A 3 16.56 -35.04 4.13
N GLY A 4 16.18 -34.20 5.11
CA GLY A 4 15.15 -33.19 4.92
C GLY A 4 15.56 -32.26 3.78
N ARG A 5 14.84 -32.32 2.65
CA ARG A 5 14.87 -31.25 1.65
C ARG A 5 14.40 -30.00 2.37
N ARG A 6 15.31 -29.05 2.63
CA ARG A 6 14.93 -27.64 2.83
C ARG A 6 14.23 -27.21 1.54
N GLN A 7 12.91 -27.37 1.47
CA GLN A 7 12.12 -26.54 0.58
C GLN A 7 12.47 -25.11 0.99
N SER A 8 13.13 -24.38 0.10
CA SER A 8 13.20 -22.92 0.20
C SER A 8 11.75 -22.44 0.32
N GLN A 9 11.29 -22.17 1.55
CA GLN A 9 9.96 -21.60 1.76
C GLN A 9 9.91 -20.31 0.94
N ARG A 10 9.04 -20.32 -0.07
CA ARG A 10 8.84 -19.18 -0.95
C ARG A 10 8.27 -18.05 -0.08
N ARG A 11 9.07 -17.03 0.22
CA ARG A 11 8.64 -15.93 1.10
C ARG A 11 7.42 -15.23 0.52
N LYS A 12 6.38 -15.04 1.34
CA LYS A 12 5.19 -14.24 1.03
C LYS A 12 5.61 -12.81 0.72
N LYS A 13 4.80 -12.04 0.00
CA LYS A 13 5.16 -10.68 -0.40
C LYS A 13 4.14 -9.64 0.03
N LEU A 14 4.65 -8.55 0.59
CA LEU A 14 3.90 -7.32 0.80
C LEU A 14 4.46 -6.27 -0.16
N ILE A 15 3.64 -5.80 -1.08
CA ILE A 15 4.02 -4.79 -2.06
C ILE A 15 3.24 -3.51 -1.79
N ILE A 16 3.96 -2.43 -1.51
CA ILE A 16 3.39 -1.09 -1.35
C ILE A 16 3.57 -0.36 -2.67
N LEU A 17 2.47 -0.16 -3.42
CA LEU A 17 2.53 0.61 -4.66
C LEU A 17 2.60 2.09 -4.34
N ARG A 18 3.41 2.83 -5.10
CA ARG A 18 3.63 4.25 -4.88
C ARG A 18 3.53 5.01 -6.19
N GLY A 19 2.82 6.15 -6.18
CA GLY A 19 2.69 6.99 -7.36
C GLY A 19 1.40 7.80 -7.41
N LEU A 20 1.41 8.85 -8.24
CA LEU A 20 0.26 9.73 -8.43
C LEU A 20 -0.98 8.96 -8.94
N PRO A 21 -2.21 9.45 -8.68
CA PRO A 21 -3.41 8.92 -9.34
C PRO A 21 -3.26 8.93 -10.87
N GLY A 22 -3.79 7.90 -11.55
CA GLY A 22 -3.73 7.80 -13.02
C GLY A 22 -2.39 7.32 -13.61
N VAL A 23 -1.37 7.05 -12.77
CA VAL A 23 -0.08 6.50 -13.23
C VAL A 23 -0.14 5.01 -13.59
N GLY A 24 -1.20 4.30 -13.18
CA GLY A 24 -1.44 2.90 -13.53
C GLY A 24 -1.17 1.88 -12.42
N LYS A 25 -1.15 2.31 -11.14
CA LYS A 25 -0.93 1.43 -9.98
C LYS A 25 -1.91 0.24 -9.95
N THR A 26 -3.21 0.49 -10.04
CA THR A 26 -4.23 -0.57 -10.09
C THR A 26 -4.05 -1.55 -11.25
N LYS A 27 -3.64 -1.05 -12.44
CA LYS A 27 -3.32 -1.92 -13.58
C LYS A 27 -2.10 -2.80 -13.28
N ARG A 28 -1.10 -2.26 -12.57
CA ARG A 28 0.08 -3.03 -12.13
C ARG A 28 -0.29 -4.06 -11.06
N ALA A 29 -1.13 -3.69 -10.09
CA ALA A 29 -1.63 -4.58 -9.05
C ALA A 29 -2.34 -5.80 -9.64
N LYS A 30 -3.34 -5.57 -10.52
CA LYS A 30 -4.08 -6.63 -11.21
C LYS A 30 -3.17 -7.59 -11.97
N LYS A 31 -2.21 -7.06 -12.74
CA LYS A 31 -1.21 -7.89 -13.45
C LYS A 31 -0.35 -8.75 -12.52
N LEU A 32 -0.08 -8.31 -11.30
CA LEU A 32 0.66 -9.09 -10.31
C LEU A 32 -0.21 -10.20 -9.72
N CYS A 33 -1.48 -9.88 -9.39
CA CYS A 33 -2.46 -10.88 -8.97
C CYS A 33 -2.67 -11.95 -10.04
N ASP A 34 -2.85 -11.58 -11.31
CA ASP A 34 -3.00 -12.53 -12.42
C ASP A 34 -1.81 -13.51 -12.51
N LYS A 35 -0.59 -13.03 -12.24
CA LYS A 35 0.62 -13.87 -12.21
C LYS A 35 0.60 -14.85 -11.03
N TYR A 36 0.17 -14.42 -9.86
CA TYR A 36 0.06 -15.28 -8.68
C TYR A 36 -1.06 -16.32 -8.84
N ALA A 37 -2.21 -15.91 -9.39
CA ALA A 37 -3.33 -16.81 -9.68
C ALA A 37 -2.92 -17.94 -10.64
N ARG A 38 -2.13 -17.65 -11.68
CA ARG A 38 -1.58 -18.68 -12.59
C ARG A 38 -0.63 -19.68 -11.92
N LEU A 39 -0.09 -19.32 -10.76
CA LEU A 39 0.76 -20.20 -9.95
C LEU A 39 -0.05 -20.92 -8.85
N GLY A 40 -1.37 -20.75 -8.81
CA GLY A 40 -2.23 -21.31 -7.76
C GLY A 40 -2.04 -20.65 -6.40
N LEU A 41 -1.59 -19.39 -6.37
CA LEU A 41 -1.27 -18.65 -5.15
C LEU A 41 -2.29 -17.54 -4.88
N GLU A 42 -2.55 -17.28 -3.61
CA GLU A 42 -3.50 -16.25 -3.20
C GLU A 42 -2.91 -14.85 -3.39
N ALA A 43 -3.70 -13.91 -3.91
CA ALA A 43 -3.25 -12.53 -4.08
C ALA A 43 -4.40 -11.54 -3.86
N GLU A 44 -4.20 -10.59 -2.95
CA GLU A 44 -5.22 -9.61 -2.57
C GLU A 44 -4.72 -8.17 -2.77
N ILE A 45 -5.63 -7.30 -3.24
CA ILE A 45 -5.38 -5.87 -3.47
C ILE A 45 -6.18 -5.06 -2.44
N PHE A 46 -5.48 -4.20 -1.71
CA PHE A 46 -6.03 -3.29 -0.72
C PHE A 46 -5.89 -1.85 -1.19
N SER A 47 -7.00 -1.13 -1.29
CA SER A 47 -7.03 0.28 -1.67
C SER A 47 -8.10 0.98 -0.86
N THR A 48 -7.80 2.17 -0.34
CA THR A 48 -8.77 2.98 0.38
C THR A 48 -9.95 3.41 -0.50
N ASP A 49 -9.72 3.54 -1.81
CA ASP A 49 -10.76 3.95 -2.76
C ASP A 49 -11.95 2.96 -2.79
N ARG A 50 -11.74 1.69 -2.40
CA ARG A 50 -12.82 0.68 -2.33
C ARG A 50 -13.92 1.00 -1.32
N TYR A 51 -13.63 1.88 -0.35
CA TYR A 51 -14.59 2.30 0.68
C TYR A 51 -15.22 3.67 0.41
N HIS A 52 -14.86 4.33 -0.70
CA HIS A 52 -15.51 5.56 -1.10
C HIS A 52 -16.87 5.23 -1.75
N GLU A 53 -17.92 5.19 -0.94
CA GLU A 53 -19.29 5.30 -1.45
C GLU A 53 -19.50 6.70 -2.05
N SER A 54 -20.23 6.77 -3.16
CA SER A 54 -20.33 7.94 -4.06
C SER A 54 -20.85 9.23 -3.41
N THR A 55 -21.31 9.20 -2.16
CA THR A 55 -22.07 10.30 -1.52
C THR A 55 -21.44 10.90 -0.27
N ASN A 56 -20.30 10.41 0.24
CA ASN A 56 -19.89 10.70 1.63
C ASN A 56 -18.42 11.11 1.83
N TYR A 57 -17.94 12.10 1.09
CA TYR A 57 -16.58 12.66 1.18
C TYR A 57 -16.35 13.65 2.37
N THR A 58 -16.71 13.26 3.60
CA THR A 58 -16.32 14.04 4.79
C THR A 58 -14.90 13.65 5.25
N LYS A 59 -14.21 14.56 5.96
CA LYS A 59 -12.87 14.25 6.53
C LYS A 59 -12.90 13.04 7.47
N GLY A 60 -13.97 12.88 8.26
CA GLY A 60 -14.15 11.74 9.17
C GLY A 60 -14.25 10.41 8.44
N ASN A 61 -15.03 10.36 7.36
CA ASN A 61 -15.17 9.15 6.53
C ASN A 61 -13.86 8.75 5.87
N PHE A 62 -13.06 9.73 5.44
CA PHE A 62 -11.75 9.47 4.83
C PHE A 62 -10.77 8.79 5.80
N GLN A 63 -10.69 9.27 7.05
CA GLN A 63 -9.83 8.65 8.07
C GLN A 63 -10.29 7.24 8.41
N ARG A 64 -11.61 7.03 8.58
CA ARG A 64 -12.20 5.72 8.84
C ARG A 64 -11.93 4.72 7.72
N ASN A 65 -12.04 5.16 6.46
CA ASN A 65 -11.77 4.30 5.31
C ASN A 65 -10.29 3.91 5.23
N HIS A 66 -9.40 4.84 5.54
CA HIS A 66 -7.96 4.53 5.65
C HIS A 66 -7.67 3.54 6.79
N GLN A 67 -8.33 3.67 7.93
CA GLN A 67 -8.21 2.73 9.06
C GLN A 67 -8.70 1.33 8.68
N ARG A 68 -9.90 1.21 8.12
CA ARG A 68 -10.44 -0.06 7.61
C ARG A 68 -9.51 -0.74 6.60
N ASN A 69 -8.90 0.04 5.71
CA ASN A 69 -7.91 -0.51 4.77
C ASN A 69 -6.68 -1.09 5.49
N ARG A 70 -6.19 -0.44 6.56
CA ARG A 70 -5.08 -0.95 7.36
C ARG A 70 -5.46 -2.21 8.13
N GLU A 71 -6.63 -2.23 8.76
CA GLU A 71 -7.17 -3.41 9.45
C GLU A 71 -7.31 -4.61 8.50
N ASP A 72 -7.79 -4.39 7.28
CA ASP A 72 -7.95 -5.47 6.32
C ASP A 72 -6.60 -5.98 5.78
N VAL A 73 -5.61 -5.10 5.62
CA VAL A 73 -4.21 -5.52 5.35
C VAL A 73 -3.66 -6.33 6.51
N PHE A 74 -3.88 -5.91 7.75
CA PHE A 74 -3.46 -6.64 8.94
C PHE A 74 -4.07 -8.03 9.01
N LYS A 75 -5.38 -8.15 8.76
CA LYS A 75 -6.08 -9.44 8.68
C LYS A 75 -5.51 -10.33 7.58
N ALA A 76 -5.16 -9.78 6.42
CA ALA A 76 -4.54 -10.54 5.34
C ALA A 76 -3.13 -11.02 5.70
N LEU A 77 -2.34 -10.19 6.39
CA LEU A 77 -1.03 -10.59 6.93
C LEU A 77 -1.19 -11.79 7.86
N ASN A 78 -2.14 -11.73 8.80
CA ASN A 78 -2.45 -12.80 9.76
C ASN A 78 -2.95 -14.09 9.10
N ARG A 79 -3.75 -13.98 8.03
CA ARG A 79 -4.16 -15.15 7.22
C ARG A 79 -3.01 -15.78 6.43
N GLY A 80 -1.91 -15.05 6.24
CA GLY A 80 -0.74 -15.56 5.52
C GLY A 80 -0.87 -15.56 4.00
N VAL A 81 -1.64 -14.62 3.44
CA VAL A 81 -1.83 -14.44 1.99
C VAL A 81 -0.49 -14.36 1.25
N ASP A 82 -0.34 -15.11 0.14
CA ASP A 82 0.95 -15.18 -0.58
C ASP A 82 1.44 -13.84 -1.15
N LEU A 83 0.50 -13.00 -1.61
CA LEU A 83 0.75 -11.64 -2.09
C LEU A 83 -0.29 -10.65 -1.59
N ILE A 84 0.16 -9.67 -0.82
CA ILE A 84 -0.62 -8.52 -0.40
C ILE A 84 -0.12 -7.30 -1.17
N ILE A 85 -1.02 -6.59 -1.85
CA ILE A 85 -0.70 -5.35 -2.58
C ILE A 85 -1.48 -4.19 -1.97
N VAL A 86 -0.77 -3.16 -1.49
CA VAL A 86 -1.37 -1.89 -1.06
C VAL A 86 -1.36 -0.93 -2.25
N ASP A 87 -2.52 -0.77 -2.91
CA ASP A 87 -2.77 0.11 -4.05
C ASP A 87 -3.33 1.47 -3.60
N ASN A 88 -2.53 2.18 -2.81
CA ASN A 88 -2.78 3.58 -2.44
C ASN A 88 -1.77 4.48 -3.15
N THR A 89 -1.93 5.80 -3.03
CA THR A 89 -0.98 6.75 -3.62
C THR A 89 0.39 6.71 -2.95
N ASN A 90 0.42 6.53 -1.63
CA ASN A 90 1.62 6.39 -0.81
C ASN A 90 2.66 7.50 -1.10
N ILE A 91 2.19 8.74 -1.02
CA ILE A 91 2.93 9.94 -1.42
C ILE A 91 4.01 10.29 -0.40
N SER A 92 3.67 10.16 0.88
CA SER A 92 4.50 10.50 2.03
C SER A 92 4.92 9.24 2.79
N LEU A 93 6.05 9.27 3.49
CA LEU A 93 6.61 8.17 4.27
C LEU A 93 5.59 7.66 5.29
N TRP A 94 4.92 8.57 5.98
CA TRP A 94 3.91 8.22 6.98
C TRP A 94 2.71 7.46 6.40
N GLU A 95 2.37 7.64 5.12
CA GLU A 95 1.29 6.87 4.50
C GLU A 95 1.68 5.39 4.34
N MET A 96 2.97 5.10 4.17
CA MET A 96 3.51 3.75 3.94
C MET A 96 3.88 3.03 5.24
N TRP A 97 4.35 3.78 6.23
CA TRP A 97 4.89 3.28 7.51
C TRP A 97 4.05 2.15 8.16
N PRO A 98 2.72 2.28 8.36
CA PRO A 98 1.97 1.26 9.10
C PRO A 98 1.97 -0.08 8.37
N TYR A 99 1.92 -0.09 7.03
CA TYR A 99 1.96 -1.33 6.26
C TYR A 99 3.32 -2.02 6.37
N ILE A 100 4.41 -1.25 6.31
CA ILE A 100 5.76 -1.80 6.47
C ILE A 100 5.94 -2.33 7.89
N HIS A 101 5.53 -1.56 8.90
CA HIS A 101 5.61 -1.95 10.30
C HIS A 101 4.84 -3.26 10.57
N MET A 102 3.58 -3.37 10.13
CA MET A 102 2.80 -4.61 10.24
C MET A 102 3.48 -5.79 9.55
N GLY A 103 3.98 -5.61 8.32
CA GLY A 103 4.69 -6.66 7.60
C GLY A 103 5.98 -7.11 8.28
N MET A 104 6.72 -6.18 8.89
CA MET A 104 7.95 -6.47 9.63
C MET A 104 7.67 -7.27 10.90
N ARG A 105 6.62 -6.89 11.65
CA ARG A 105 6.19 -7.62 12.86
C ARG A 105 5.77 -9.07 12.56
N GLN A 106 5.18 -9.30 11.39
CA GLN A 106 4.80 -10.66 10.97
C GLN A 106 6.00 -11.58 10.67
N GLY A 107 7.13 -11.02 10.21
CA GLY A 107 8.41 -11.71 10.07
C GLY A 107 8.61 -12.63 8.85
N ASP A 108 7.53 -13.12 8.22
CA ASP A 108 7.58 -14.06 7.09
C ASP A 108 7.32 -13.43 5.70
N TYR A 109 7.07 -12.12 5.66
CA TYR A 109 6.87 -11.36 4.42
C TYR A 109 8.16 -10.71 3.93
N TYR A 110 8.39 -10.78 2.62
CA TYR A 110 9.33 -9.93 1.90
C TYR A 110 8.62 -8.64 1.48
N ILE A 111 9.03 -7.52 2.06
CA ILE A 111 8.38 -6.21 1.89
C ILE A 111 9.11 -5.40 0.82
N THR A 112 8.35 -4.85 -0.13
CA THR A 112 8.90 -3.97 -1.18
C THR A 112 8.02 -2.76 -1.42
N MET A 113 8.65 -1.64 -1.74
CA MET A 113 7.98 -0.48 -2.31
C MET A 113 8.16 -0.50 -3.82
N MET A 114 7.08 -0.33 -4.57
CA MET A 114 7.10 -0.29 -6.02
C MET A 114 6.57 1.05 -6.49
N GLU A 115 7.49 1.95 -6.79
CA GLU A 115 7.19 3.26 -7.35
C GLU A 115 6.92 3.16 -8.86
N LEU A 116 5.82 3.79 -9.29
CA LEU A 116 5.48 3.90 -10.70
C LEU A 116 5.89 5.29 -11.23
N PRO A 117 6.48 5.35 -12.43
CA PRO A 117 7.10 6.57 -12.95
C PRO A 117 6.07 7.68 -13.20
N LYS A 118 6.27 8.84 -12.54
CA LYS A 118 5.46 10.05 -12.74
C LYS A 118 6.07 11.07 -13.71
N ASN A 119 7.40 11.10 -13.82
CA ASN A 119 8.17 12.21 -14.42
C ASN A 119 7.90 12.44 -15.92
N TYR A 120 7.33 11.46 -16.63
CA TYR A 120 7.03 11.56 -18.06
C TYR A 120 5.55 11.82 -18.36
N ILE A 121 4.71 12.04 -17.33
CA ILE A 121 3.26 12.19 -17.49
C ILE A 121 2.81 13.49 -16.83
N SER A 122 2.29 14.42 -17.63
CA SER A 122 1.79 15.69 -17.11
C SER A 122 0.59 15.50 -16.17
N ILE A 123 0.43 16.40 -15.20
CA ILE A 123 -0.74 16.42 -14.29
C ILE A 123 -2.06 16.41 -15.05
N ASN A 124 -2.15 17.16 -16.16
CA ASN A 124 -3.36 17.20 -16.99
C ASN A 124 -3.70 15.81 -17.55
N LYS A 125 -2.70 15.05 -17.99
CA LYS A 125 -2.88 13.69 -18.51
C LYS A 125 -3.25 12.71 -17.40
N LEU A 126 -2.66 12.84 -16.21
CA LEU A 126 -3.03 12.04 -15.03
C LEU A 126 -4.47 12.32 -14.59
N TYR A 127 -4.86 13.59 -14.53
CA TYR A 127 -6.23 14.02 -14.19
C TYR A 127 -7.26 13.46 -15.18
N SER A 128 -6.99 13.57 -16.49
CA SER A 128 -7.87 13.01 -17.54
C SER A 128 -8.05 11.49 -17.39
N ARG A 129 -6.99 10.75 -17.05
CA ARG A 129 -7.06 9.30 -16.78
C ARG A 129 -7.89 8.94 -15.54
N CYS A 130 -8.02 9.86 -14.59
CA CYS A 130 -8.85 9.70 -13.41
C CYS A 130 -10.32 10.10 -13.63
N GLN A 131 -10.70 10.44 -14.87
CA GLN A 131 -12.09 10.71 -15.27
C GLN A 131 -12.79 11.79 -14.41
N GLY A 132 -12.02 12.74 -13.85
CA GLY A 132 -12.58 13.81 -13.02
C GLY A 132 -12.95 13.42 -11.59
N ASN A 133 -12.80 12.16 -11.19
CA ASN A 133 -13.13 11.66 -9.83
C ASN A 133 -12.30 12.32 -8.71
N ILE A 134 -11.17 12.94 -9.07
CA ILE A 134 -10.27 13.62 -8.14
C ILE A 134 -10.12 15.07 -8.62
N PRO A 135 -10.45 16.09 -7.81
CA PRO A 135 -10.27 17.49 -8.19
C PRO A 135 -8.83 17.79 -8.60
N LYS A 136 -8.64 18.55 -9.69
CA LYS A 136 -7.30 18.89 -10.21
C LYS A 136 -6.39 19.55 -9.16
N LYS A 137 -6.95 20.35 -8.24
CA LYS A 137 -6.22 20.95 -7.11
C LYS A 137 -5.58 19.88 -6.20
N LYS A 138 -6.20 18.70 -6.01
CA LYS A 138 -5.61 17.60 -5.24
C LYS A 138 -4.37 17.02 -5.92
N PHE A 139 -4.29 17.00 -7.25
CA PHE A 139 -3.09 16.52 -7.95
C PHE A 139 -1.85 17.34 -7.62
N ARG A 140 -1.98 18.68 -7.58
CA ARG A 140 -0.88 19.57 -7.14
C ARG A 140 -0.50 19.30 -5.68
N SER A 141 -1.47 19.04 -4.81
CA SER A 141 -1.19 18.65 -3.42
C SER A 141 -0.48 17.30 -3.32
N PHE A 142 -0.80 16.32 -4.17
CA PHE A 142 -0.06 15.05 -4.20
C PHE A 142 1.38 15.24 -4.67
N GLU A 143 1.63 16.11 -5.64
CA GLU A 143 2.99 16.40 -6.09
C GLU A 143 3.79 17.16 -5.02
N ALA A 144 3.20 18.17 -4.37
CA ALA A 144 3.87 18.98 -3.36
C ALA A 144 4.20 18.23 -2.06
N ARG A 145 3.44 17.19 -1.72
CA ARG A 145 3.67 16.35 -0.52
C ARG A 145 4.57 15.14 -0.77
N TRP A 146 5.06 14.98 -2.00
CA TRP A 146 5.86 13.83 -2.39
C TRP A 146 7.19 13.82 -1.63
N GLU A 147 7.43 12.77 -0.85
CA GLU A 147 8.66 12.60 -0.05
C GLU A 147 9.51 11.46 -0.58
N ASP A 148 10.79 11.65 -0.88
CA ASP A 148 11.59 10.55 -1.43
C ASP A 148 11.68 9.34 -0.47
N ALA A 149 11.53 8.13 -1.01
CA ALA A 149 11.49 6.89 -0.23
C ALA A 149 12.49 5.88 -0.79
N TYR A 150 13.71 5.88 -0.24
CA TYR A 150 14.83 5.13 -0.80
C TYR A 150 14.73 3.61 -0.58
N ASN A 151 14.25 3.18 0.59
CA ASN A 151 14.06 1.78 0.96
C ASN A 151 13.12 1.69 2.17
N ILE A 152 12.73 0.46 2.55
CA ILE A 152 11.78 0.25 3.65
C ILE A 152 12.30 0.78 5.01
N TRP A 153 13.62 0.81 5.21
CA TRP A 153 14.23 1.32 6.44
C TRP A 153 14.18 2.84 6.52
N HIS A 154 14.28 3.54 5.37
CA HIS A 154 14.06 4.99 5.33
C HIS A 154 12.66 5.35 5.82
N VAL A 155 11.65 4.57 5.41
CA VAL A 155 10.28 4.76 5.91
C VAL A 155 10.22 4.42 7.40
N LEU A 156 10.66 3.22 7.81
CA LEU A 156 10.53 2.76 9.20
C LEU A 156 11.22 3.67 10.22
N ASN A 157 12.34 4.27 9.86
CA ASN A 157 13.13 5.14 10.73
C ASN A 157 12.70 6.62 10.67
N ASP A 158 11.68 6.96 9.88
CA ASP A 158 11.17 8.33 9.83
C ASP A 158 10.50 8.72 11.15
N SER A 159 11.11 9.67 11.89
CA SER A 159 10.65 10.07 13.21
C SER A 159 9.24 10.66 13.19
N TYR A 160 8.85 11.35 12.12
CA TYR A 160 7.49 11.85 11.99
C TYR A 160 6.48 10.70 11.91
N SER A 161 6.76 9.70 11.08
CA SER A 161 5.92 8.51 10.94
C SER A 161 5.81 7.74 12.25
N ILE A 162 6.94 7.49 12.94
CA ILE A 162 6.97 6.80 14.23
C ILE A 162 6.04 7.51 15.22
N ASN A 163 6.27 8.80 15.48
CA ASN A 163 5.46 9.59 16.42
C ASN A 163 3.98 9.61 16.06
N ARG A 164 3.67 9.67 14.76
CA ARG A 164 2.29 9.70 14.26
C ARG A 164 1.54 8.39 14.50
N TRP A 165 2.23 7.26 14.41
CA TRP A 165 1.63 5.94 14.37
C TRP A 165 1.70 5.18 15.68
N GLU A 166 2.74 5.35 16.49
CA GLU A 166 2.86 4.67 17.78
C GLU A 166 1.76 5.06 18.78
N GLN A 167 1.24 6.28 18.67
CA GLN A 167 0.19 6.80 19.56
C GLN A 167 -1.24 6.43 19.12
N ARG A 168 -1.39 5.65 18.03
CA ARG A 168 -2.70 5.30 17.47
C ARG A 168 -3.24 4.04 18.13
N GLU A 169 -4.48 4.10 18.62
CA GLU A 169 -5.26 2.94 19.04
C GLU A 169 -5.80 2.17 17.81
N GLU A 170 -4.92 1.48 17.09
CA GLU A 170 -5.30 0.56 16.02
C GLU A 170 -4.91 -0.88 16.40
N GLU A 171 -5.69 -1.88 15.97
CA GLU A 171 -5.53 -3.29 16.39
C GLU A 171 -4.10 -3.84 16.28
N TRP A 172 -3.34 -3.36 15.29
CA TRP A 172 -1.98 -3.80 15.00
C TRP A 172 -0.89 -3.13 15.88
N ASN A 173 -1.23 -2.13 16.68
CA ASN A 173 -0.34 -1.51 17.66
C ASN A 173 -0.42 -2.17 19.05
N VAL A 174 -1.50 -2.90 19.35
CA VAL A 174 -1.80 -3.41 20.70
C VAL A 174 -1.41 -4.88 20.89
N GLN A 175 -1.12 -5.60 19.80
CA GLN A 175 -0.50 -6.92 19.80
C GLN A 175 1.02 -6.78 19.79
#